data_AF-A0A367RST0-F1
#
_entry.id   AF-A0A367RST0-F1
#
_cell.length_a   1.000
_cell.length_b   1.000
_cell.length_c   1.000
_cell.angle_alpha   90.00
_cell.angle_beta   90.00
_cell.angle_gamma   90.00
#
_symmetry.space_group_name_H-M   'P 1'
#
loop_
_entity.id
_entity.type
_entity.pdbx_description
1 polymer ?
#
loop_
_entity_poly.entity_id
_entity_poly.type
_entity_poly.pdbx_seq_one_letter_code
_entity_poly.pdbx_strand_id
1 'polypeptide(L)'
;MEMWDESYFNMGVQAYIEVNEQGFGEFQFGIVTGQIDYESIKDDDNARLDFTWSGSDKCDPADGSGWLKLKDENILEGKIKLHGGDSSMFLARCA
;
A
#
# COMPACT_ATOMS: atom_id res chain seq x y z
N MET A 1 3.64 -1.04 -10.79
CA MET A 1 4.12 -0.06 -9.80
C MET A 1 5.30 0.69 -10.42
N GLU A 2 5.77 1.78 -9.83
CA GLU A 2 6.89 2.56 -10.38
C GLU A 2 8.25 1.86 -10.23
N MET A 3 8.57 1.35 -9.03
CA MET A 3 9.88 0.74 -8.74
C MET A 3 9.98 -0.75 -9.09
N TRP A 4 8.85 -1.45 -9.09
CA TRP A 4 8.80 -2.89 -9.31
C TRP A 4 7.94 -3.22 -10.53
N ASP A 5 8.43 -4.13 -11.37
CA ASP A 5 7.70 -4.60 -12.54
C ASP A 5 6.61 -5.61 -12.14
N GLU A 6 5.70 -5.86 -13.09
CA GLU A 6 4.51 -6.70 -12.87
C GLU A 6 4.81 -8.14 -12.49
N SER A 7 5.90 -8.71 -13.00
CA SER A 7 6.29 -10.07 -12.62
C SER A 7 6.79 -10.15 -11.18
N TYR A 8 7.36 -9.05 -10.67
CA TYR A 8 7.83 -8.97 -9.29
C TYR A 8 6.69 -8.73 -8.31
N PHE A 9 5.89 -7.67 -8.48
CA PHE A 9 4.87 -7.34 -7.48
C PHE A 9 3.71 -8.34 -7.45
N ASN A 10 3.49 -9.13 -8.51
CA ASN A 10 2.55 -10.25 -8.52
C ASN A 10 3.21 -11.61 -8.21
N MET A 11 4.44 -11.63 -7.70
CA MET A 11 5.12 -12.88 -7.37
C MET A 11 4.39 -13.58 -6.20
N GLY A 12 3.94 -14.81 -6.44
CA GLY A 12 3.25 -15.64 -5.45
C GLY A 12 1.74 -15.41 -5.40
N VAL A 13 1.31 -14.15 -5.27
CA VAL A 13 -0.11 -13.73 -5.33
C VAL A 13 -0.28 -12.48 -6.18
N GLN A 14 -1.49 -12.23 -6.65
CA GLN A 14 -1.83 -10.95 -7.27
C GLN A 14 -1.60 -9.84 -6.24
N ALA A 15 -0.84 -8.80 -6.62
CA ALA A 15 -0.61 -7.65 -5.75
C ALA A 15 -1.93 -7.05 -5.29
N TYR A 16 -2.03 -6.82 -3.98
CA TYR A 16 -3.21 -6.23 -3.39
C TYR A 16 -2.85 -5.34 -2.21
N ILE A 17 -3.78 -4.44 -1.91
CA ILE A 17 -3.82 -3.65 -0.70
C ILE A 17 -5.28 -3.54 -0.29
N GLU A 18 -5.58 -3.91 0.94
CA GLU A 18 -6.93 -3.92 1.49
C GLU A 18 -6.94 -3.18 2.81
N VAL A 19 -7.97 -2.37 3.02
CA VAL A 19 -8.19 -1.62 4.25
C VAL A 19 -9.64 -1.80 4.69
N ASN A 20 -9.87 -1.85 5.99
CA ASN A 20 -11.19 -2.02 6.59
C ASN A 20 -11.60 -0.75 7.35
N GLU A 21 -12.90 -0.60 7.62
CA GLU A 21 -13.44 0.60 8.30
C GLU A 21 -12.95 0.78 9.76
N GLN A 22 -12.20 -0.18 10.32
CA GLN A 22 -11.68 -0.12 11.69
C GLN A 22 -10.29 0.53 11.79
N GLY A 23 -9.74 1.07 10.69
CA GLY A 23 -8.42 1.71 10.69
C GLY A 23 -7.27 0.74 10.44
N PHE A 24 -7.56 -0.49 10.01
CA PHE A 24 -6.53 -1.51 9.76
C PHE A 24 -6.60 -2.03 8.32
N GLY A 25 -5.57 -2.74 7.92
CA GLY A 25 -5.52 -3.38 6.61
C GLY A 25 -4.33 -4.30 6.46
N GLU A 26 -4.10 -4.75 5.24
CA GLU A 26 -2.92 -5.49 4.87
C GLU A 26 -2.62 -5.34 3.38
N PHE A 27 -1.40 -5.67 2.99
CA PHE A 27 -0.99 -5.69 1.60
C PHE A 27 0.02 -6.81 1.34
N GLN A 28 0.13 -7.18 0.06
CA GLN A 28 1.24 -7.96 -0.44
C GLN A 28 1.66 -7.43 -1.81
N PHE A 29 2.95 -7.08 -1.93
CA PHE A 29 3.60 -6.73 -3.19
C PHE A 29 4.81 -7.63 -3.38
N GLY A 30 4.63 -8.69 -4.18
CA GLY A 30 5.60 -9.76 -4.35
C GLY A 30 5.82 -10.49 -3.03
N ILE A 31 7.03 -10.36 -2.49
CA ILE A 31 7.44 -10.98 -1.22
C ILE A 31 7.47 -9.99 -0.04
N VAL A 32 7.08 -8.74 -0.27
CA VAL A 32 6.88 -7.75 0.80
C VAL A 32 5.43 -7.85 1.26
N THR A 33 5.24 -8.11 2.54
CA THR A 33 3.92 -8.19 3.17
C THR A 33 3.87 -7.27 4.38
N GLY A 34 2.68 -6.78 4.73
CA GLY A 34 2.53 -5.98 5.94
C GLY A 34 1.10 -5.76 6.36
N GLN A 35 0.92 -5.63 7.67
CA GLN A 35 -0.31 -5.12 8.26
C GLN A 35 -0.26 -3.61 8.30
N ILE A 36 -1.39 -2.99 8.00
CA ILE A 36 -1.57 -1.55 7.87
C ILE A 36 -2.29 -1.03 9.11
N ASP A 37 -1.81 0.09 9.65
CA ASP A 37 -2.50 0.94 10.61
C ASP A 37 -2.66 2.32 9.95
N TYR A 38 -3.90 2.79 9.78
CA TYR A 38 -4.20 3.98 9.01
C TYR A 38 -5.08 4.98 9.74
N GLU A 39 -4.92 6.25 9.38
CA GLU A 39 -5.81 7.33 9.75
C GLU A 39 -6.38 8.00 8.49
N SER A 40 -7.69 8.24 8.49
CA SER A 40 -8.34 8.98 7.41
C SER A 40 -8.18 10.48 7.60
N ILE A 41 -7.51 11.15 6.67
CA ILE A 41 -7.37 12.59 6.64
C ILE A 41 -8.40 13.14 5.65
N LYS A 42 -9.41 13.84 6.17
CA LYS A 42 -10.36 14.59 5.35
C LYS A 42 -9.81 15.99 5.13
N ASP A 43 -9.24 16.24 3.97
CA ASP A 43 -9.03 17.59 3.44
C ASP A 43 -10.22 17.91 2.51
N ASP A 44 -10.74 19.14 2.55
CA ASP A 44 -12.05 19.58 2.02
C ASP A 44 -12.35 19.20 0.55
N ASP A 45 -11.37 18.71 -0.21
CA ASP A 45 -11.52 18.32 -1.61
C ASP A 45 -10.85 16.97 -1.98
N ASN A 46 -10.20 16.28 -1.03
CA ASN A 46 -9.42 15.07 -1.34
C ASN A 46 -9.26 14.15 -0.11
N ALA A 47 -10.18 13.21 0.06
CA ALA A 47 -10.04 12.16 1.06
C ALA A 47 -8.76 11.35 0.78
N ARG A 48 -7.84 11.38 1.73
CA ARG A 48 -6.59 10.61 1.70
C ARG A 48 -6.48 9.80 2.98
N LEU A 49 -5.99 8.60 2.83
CA LEU A 49 -5.69 7.69 3.92
C LEU A 49 -4.18 7.62 4.04
N ASP A 50 -3.64 8.07 5.18
CA ASP A 50 -2.22 7.93 5.50
C ASP A 50 -2.06 6.75 6.44
N PHE A 51 -1.02 5.96 6.21
CA PHE A 51 -0.82 4.73 6.97
C PHE A 51 0.65 4.47 7.30
N THR A 52 0.83 3.72 8.39
CA THR A 52 2.06 2.99 8.67
C THR A 52 1.82 1.50 8.49
N TRP A 53 2.88 0.73 8.31
CA TRP A 53 2.76 -0.72 8.20
C TRP A 53 3.94 -1.43 8.84
N SER A 54 3.71 -2.68 9.25
CA SER A 54 4.73 -3.57 9.80
C SER A 54 4.53 -4.99 9.25
N GLY A 55 5.62 -5.66 8.90
CA GLY A 55 5.57 -6.97 8.26
C GLY A 55 6.96 -7.49 7.90
N SER A 56 7.13 -7.97 6.67
CA SER A 56 8.37 -8.62 6.24
C SER A 56 8.75 -8.32 4.80
N ASP A 57 10.05 -8.22 4.54
CA ASP A 57 10.67 -8.32 3.22
C ASP A 57 11.66 -9.51 3.25
N LYS A 58 11.47 -10.52 2.40
CA LYS A 58 12.36 -11.70 2.31
C LYS A 58 12.63 -12.42 3.64
N CYS A 59 11.62 -12.51 4.50
CA CYS A 59 11.71 -13.09 5.85
C CYS A 59 12.44 -12.22 6.89
N ASP A 60 12.93 -11.04 6.52
CA ASP A 60 13.42 -10.05 7.47
C ASP A 60 12.27 -9.14 7.92
N PRO A 61 12.23 -8.71 9.20
CA PRO A 61 11.28 -7.71 9.65
C PRO A 61 11.44 -6.42 8.83
N ALA A 62 10.32 -5.89 8.35
CA ALA A 62 10.27 -4.64 7.63
C ALA A 62 9.09 -3.79 8.11
N ASP A 63 9.25 -2.49 8.06
CA ASP A 63 8.23 -1.51 8.39
C ASP A 63 8.29 -0.34 7.41
N GLY A 64 7.26 0.51 7.47
CA GLY A 64 7.25 1.68 6.61
C GLY A 64 5.96 2.48 6.71
N SER A 65 5.72 3.26 5.67
CA SER A 65 4.55 4.13 5.59
C SER A 65 4.07 4.33 4.16
N GLY A 66 2.89 4.90 4.02
CA GLY A 66 2.30 5.14 2.73
C GLY A 66 1.04 5.97 2.81
N TRP A 67 0.41 6.12 1.66
CA TRP A 67 -0.90 6.72 1.56
C TRP A 67 -1.71 6.15 0.41
N LEU A 68 -3.03 6.26 0.52
CA LEU A 68 -4.01 5.92 -0.52
C LEU A 68 -4.92 7.12 -0.76
N LYS A 69 -5.25 7.35 -2.03
CA LYS A 69 -6.18 8.39 -2.46
C LYS A 69 -7.01 7.88 -3.62
N LEU A 70 -8.32 8.15 -3.58
CA LEU A 70 -9.20 7.87 -4.71
C LEU A 70 -8.91 8.87 -5.84
N LYS A 71 -8.56 8.34 -7.02
CA LYS A 71 -8.25 9.13 -8.22
C LYS A 71 -9.45 9.22 -9.15
N ASP A 72 -10.17 8.12 -9.33
CA ASP A 72 -11.40 7.97 -10.13
C ASP A 72 -12.34 6.95 -9.45
N GLU A 73 -13.55 6.75 -9.98
CA GLU A 73 -14.58 5.88 -9.38
C GLU A 73 -14.07 4.49 -8.93
N ASN A 74 -13.10 3.91 -9.65
CA ASN A 74 -12.55 2.57 -9.37
C ASN A 74 -11.02 2.53 -9.37
N ILE A 75 -10.34 3.68 -9.32
CA ILE A 75 -8.87 3.73 -9.34
C ILE A 75 -8.37 4.42 -8.08
N LEU A 76 -7.57 3.68 -7.31
CA LEU A 76 -6.78 4.19 -6.21
C LEU A 76 -5.39 4.53 -6.69
N GLU A 77 -4.90 5.69 -6.31
CA GLU A 77 -3.48 6.05 -6.38
C GLU A 77 -2.90 5.93 -4.99
N GLY A 78 -1.69 5.37 -4.90
CA GLY A 78 -1.03 5.20 -3.63
C GLY A 78 0.47 5.28 -3.73
N LYS A 79 1.07 5.46 -2.55
CA LYS A 79 2.50 5.35 -2.34
C LYS A 79 2.76 4.38 -1.22
N ILE A 80 3.72 3.49 -1.42
CA ILE A 80 4.31 2.69 -0.34
C ILE A 80 5.78 3.06 -0.20
N LYS A 81 6.26 3.10 1.04
CA LYS A 81 7.66 3.33 1.40
C LYS A 81 8.08 2.28 2.42
N LEU A 82 9.24 1.69 2.20
CA LEU A 82 9.96 0.87 3.18
C LEU A 82 10.87 1.77 4.00
N HIS A 83 10.90 1.57 5.32
CA HIS A 83 11.81 2.30 6.19
C HIS A 83 13.26 1.96 5.84
N GLY A 84 14.09 2.97 5.57
CA GLY A 84 15.47 2.77 5.12
C GLY A 84 15.62 2.14 3.73
N GLY A 85 14.53 1.97 2.97
CA GLY A 85 14.53 1.32 1.66
C GLY A 85 13.83 2.16 0.59
N ASP A 86 13.26 1.45 -0.39
CA ASP A 86 12.63 2.05 -1.55
C ASP A 86 11.27 2.70 -1.23
N SER A 87 10.83 3.58 -2.12
CA SER A 87 9.45 4.04 -2.15
C SER A 87 8.92 3.97 -3.57
N SER A 88 7.71 3.46 -3.75
CA SER A 88 7.08 3.28 -5.06
C SER A 88 5.69 3.89 -5.08
N MET A 89 5.39 4.63 -6.15
CA MET A 89 4.01 4.92 -6.51
C MET A 89 3.33 3.71 -7.14
N PHE A 90 2.02 3.62 -7.01
CA PHE A 90 1.21 2.61 -7.67
C PHE A 90 -0.21 3.10 -7.97
N LEU A 91 -0.83 2.44 -8.96
CA LEU A 91 -2.26 2.52 -9.22
C LEU A 91 -2.85 1.14 -8.94
N ALA A 92 -3.96 1.11 -8.23
CA ALA A 92 -4.72 -0.09 -7.95
C ALA A 92 -6.15 0.11 -8.42
N ARG A 93 -6.76 -0.95 -8.94
CA ARG A 93 -8.17 -0.93 -9.29
C ARG A 93 -8.98 -1.48 -8.11
N CYS A 94 -10.01 -0.76 -7.68
CA CYS A 94 -10.98 -1.26 -6.70
C CYS A 94 -11.73 -2.45 -7.31
N ALA A 95 -11.84 -3.54 -6.57
CA ALA A 95 -12.55 -4.75 -6.94
C ALA A 95 -13.88 -4.87 -6.20
#